data_AF-A0A151GVG4-F1
#
_entry.id   AF-A0A151GVG4-F1
#
_cell.length_a   1.000
_cell.length_b   1.000
_cell.length_c   1.000
_cell.angle_alpha   90.00
_cell.angle_beta   90.00
_cell.angle_gamma   90.00
#
_symmetry.space_group_name_H-M   'P 1'
#
loop_
_entity.id
_entity.type
_entity.pdbx_description
1 polymer ?
#
loop_
_entity_poly.entity_id
_entity_poly.type
_entity_poly.pdbx_seq_one_letter_code
_entity_poly.pdbx_strand_id
1 'polypeptide(L)'
;MPGQTQIFTSIPDQLIELVSDRLPTSITLLRRLQFAVRENGATANTRIIVASDTGNLGDGTLKPRIFTAVHADLSPRAPISLFMYSTLEDKSREMIAGDREEHEAQVSEVVNALIRLRSQFDPEGNYPTSVLLGSVHEDVGAILIKLGRVLPQHLYEKWLFRVQDIPPTDLQLPRGMHWGSATAADCKLAVSRSNIPRTAYETTPFETMRES
;
A
#
# COMPACT_ATOMS: atom_id res chain seq x y z
N MET A 1 -3.16 12.41 -21.92
CA MET A 1 -2.14 13.37 -21.43
C MET A 1 -1.46 12.72 -20.24
N PRO A 2 -0.14 12.86 -20.02
CA PRO A 2 0.48 12.31 -18.82
C PRO A 2 -0.20 12.90 -17.59
N GLY A 3 -0.53 12.03 -16.62
CA GLY A 3 -1.31 12.38 -15.44
C GLY A 3 -0.56 13.41 -14.61
N GLN A 4 -1.27 14.41 -14.08
CA GLN A 4 -0.64 15.37 -13.21
C GLN A 4 -0.50 14.76 -11.80
N THR A 5 0.73 14.74 -11.28
CA THR A 5 1.00 14.26 -9.92
C THR A 5 0.72 15.39 -8.92
N GLN A 6 -0.04 15.10 -7.87
CA GLN A 6 -0.28 16.01 -6.76
C GLN A 6 0.47 15.55 -5.52
N ILE A 7 0.99 16.52 -4.77
CA ILE A 7 1.78 16.27 -3.55
C ILE A 7 1.14 17.05 -2.41
N PHE A 8 0.80 16.36 -1.33
CA PHE A 8 0.18 16.93 -0.14
C PHE A 8 1.06 16.73 1.09
N THR A 9 1.00 17.69 2.01
CA THR A 9 1.65 17.63 3.33
C THR A 9 0.73 17.07 4.41
N SER A 10 -0.58 17.08 4.16
CA SER A 10 -1.61 16.41 4.96
C SER A 10 -2.34 15.37 4.11
N ILE A 11 -3.07 14.48 4.76
CA ILE A 11 -3.87 13.45 4.10
C ILE A 11 -5.20 14.06 3.64
N PRO A 12 -5.52 14.09 2.33
CA PRO A 12 -6.79 14.60 1.85
C PRO A 12 -7.94 13.64 2.17
N ASP A 13 -9.10 14.15 2.60
CA ASP A 13 -10.29 13.33 2.88
C ASP A 13 -10.78 12.59 1.63
N GLN A 14 -10.68 13.23 0.46
CA GLN A 14 -11.03 12.63 -0.83
C GLN A 14 -10.17 11.40 -1.13
N LEU A 15 -8.92 11.36 -0.67
CA LEU A 15 -8.06 10.19 -0.85
C LEU A 15 -8.55 9.05 0.03
N ILE A 16 -8.95 9.33 1.27
CA ILE A 16 -9.51 8.32 2.19
C ILE A 16 -10.79 7.71 1.59
N GLU A 17 -11.68 8.52 1.04
CA GLU A 17 -12.87 8.03 0.34
C GLU A 17 -12.49 7.16 -0.86
N LEU A 18 -11.59 7.67 -1.71
CA LEU A 18 -11.18 7.00 -2.94
C LEU A 18 -10.50 5.66 -2.67
N VAL A 19 -9.64 5.55 -1.65
CA VAL A 19 -9.05 4.27 -1.27
C VAL A 19 -10.04 3.37 -0.53
N SER A 20 -11.02 3.91 0.21
CA SER A 20 -12.06 3.10 0.86
C SER A 20 -12.97 2.41 -0.16
N ASP A 21 -13.29 3.09 -1.27
CA ASP A 21 -14.06 2.54 -2.41
C ASP A 21 -13.34 1.37 -3.12
N ARG A 22 -12.08 1.09 -2.75
CA ARG A 22 -11.17 0.12 -3.38
C ARG A 22 -10.79 -1.03 -2.46
N LEU A 23 -11.51 -1.18 -1.36
CA LEU A 23 -11.37 -2.34 -0.51
C LEU A 23 -11.80 -3.62 -1.25
N PRO A 24 -11.16 -4.76 -0.96
CA PRO A 24 -10.12 -4.96 0.07
C PRO A 24 -8.69 -4.69 -0.45
N THR A 25 -8.50 -4.37 -1.72
CA THR A 25 -7.19 -4.24 -2.38
C THR A 25 -6.34 -3.14 -1.76
N SER A 26 -6.94 -1.99 -1.47
CA SER A 26 -6.29 -0.79 -0.92
C SER A 26 -6.02 -0.83 0.60
N ILE A 27 -6.40 -1.90 1.30
CA ILE A 27 -6.46 -1.94 2.78
C ILE A 27 -5.15 -1.53 3.46
N THR A 28 -4.01 -1.89 2.89
CA THR A 28 -2.69 -1.59 3.46
C THR A 28 -2.45 -0.08 3.48
N LEU A 29 -2.69 0.60 2.35
CA LEU A 29 -2.56 2.05 2.29
C LEU A 29 -3.64 2.73 3.15
N LEU A 30 -4.90 2.28 3.08
CA LEU A 30 -6.00 2.86 3.85
C LEU A 30 -5.70 2.84 5.36
N ARG A 31 -5.26 1.71 5.91
CA ARG A 31 -4.90 1.61 7.33
C ARG A 31 -3.74 2.53 7.68
N ARG A 32 -2.73 2.67 6.81
CA ARG A 32 -1.62 3.59 7.04
C ARG A 32 -2.10 5.05 7.10
N LEU A 33 -2.96 5.46 6.17
CA LEU A 33 -3.52 6.80 6.14
C LEU A 33 -4.36 7.08 7.39
N GLN A 34 -5.27 6.16 7.74
CA GLN A 34 -6.09 6.29 8.95
C GLN A 34 -5.26 6.35 10.25
N PHE A 35 -4.18 5.58 10.32
CA PHE A 35 -3.25 5.61 11.44
C PHE A 35 -2.53 6.96 11.55
N ALA A 36 -2.02 7.48 10.42
CA ALA A 36 -1.34 8.77 10.39
C ALA A 36 -2.25 9.94 10.79
N VAL A 37 -3.54 9.91 10.43
CA VAL A 37 -4.54 10.90 10.87
C VAL A 37 -4.80 10.83 12.38
N ARG A 38 -4.90 9.62 12.95
CA ARG A 38 -5.29 9.43 14.36
C ARG A 38 -4.18 9.72 15.37
N GLU A 39 -2.92 9.39 15.04
CA GLU A 39 -1.83 9.41 16.02
C GLU A 39 -0.85 10.58 15.84
N ASN A 40 -1.19 11.61 15.06
CA ASN A 40 -0.20 12.59 14.55
C ASN A 40 1.01 11.88 13.88
N GLY A 41 0.75 10.72 13.26
CA GLY A 41 1.80 9.90 12.63
C GLY A 41 2.36 10.51 11.34
N ALA A 42 1.76 11.58 10.84
CA ALA A 42 2.34 12.41 9.79
C ALA A 42 3.40 13.34 10.39
N THR A 43 4.67 13.10 10.04
CA THR A 43 5.77 13.98 10.42
C THR A 43 5.88 15.13 9.43
N ALA A 44 6.70 16.14 9.73
CA ALA A 44 7.04 17.20 8.76
C ALA A 44 7.62 16.65 7.43
N ASN A 45 8.13 15.41 7.47
CA ASN A 45 8.76 14.72 6.35
C ASN A 45 7.80 13.76 5.63
N THR A 46 6.54 13.67 6.08
CA THR A 46 5.52 12.87 5.43
C THR A 46 4.98 13.59 4.20
N ARG A 47 4.85 12.87 3.08
CA ARG A 47 4.23 13.36 1.86
C ARG A 47 3.25 12.33 1.33
N ILE A 48 2.09 12.82 0.91
CA ILE A 48 1.11 12.03 0.18
C ILE A 48 1.23 12.42 -1.29
N ILE A 49 1.42 11.43 -2.15
CA ILE A 49 1.61 11.64 -3.59
C ILE A 49 0.51 10.89 -4.31
N VAL A 50 -0.19 11.56 -5.22
CA VAL A 50 -1.25 10.94 -6.02
C VAL A 50 -1.03 11.27 -7.49
N ALA A 51 -0.96 10.24 -8.32
CA ALA A 51 -1.11 10.35 -9.78
C ALA A 51 -2.48 9.81 -10.16
N SER A 52 -3.22 10.51 -11.02
CA SER A 52 -4.55 10.10 -11.46
C SER A 52 -4.83 10.46 -12.92
N ASP A 53 -5.77 9.75 -13.53
CA ASP A 53 -6.30 9.97 -14.89
C ASP A 53 -6.94 11.36 -15.06
N THR A 54 -7.54 11.88 -13.99
CA THR A 54 -8.14 13.22 -13.95
C THR A 54 -7.15 14.32 -13.59
N GLY A 55 -5.93 13.97 -13.13
CA GLY A 55 -4.90 14.91 -12.71
C GLY A 55 -5.22 15.69 -11.43
N ASN A 56 -6.40 15.50 -10.85
CA ASN A 56 -6.82 16.19 -9.63
C ASN A 56 -7.68 15.31 -8.72
N LEU A 57 -7.27 15.23 -7.46
CA LEU A 57 -8.00 14.68 -6.34
C LEU A 57 -9.08 15.67 -5.84
N GLY A 58 -10.02 16.02 -6.73
CA GLY A 58 -11.33 16.57 -6.36
C GLY A 58 -11.45 18.08 -6.22
N ASP A 59 -11.82 18.74 -7.33
CA ASP A 59 -12.50 20.05 -7.32
C ASP A 59 -14.00 19.92 -7.65
N GLY A 60 -14.53 18.68 -7.80
CA GLY A 60 -15.96 18.41 -7.64
C GLY A 60 -16.80 17.96 -8.85
N THR A 61 -16.26 17.32 -9.89
CA THR A 61 -17.13 16.75 -10.96
C THR A 61 -16.83 15.32 -11.40
N LEU A 62 -15.59 14.83 -11.34
CA LEU A 62 -15.27 13.41 -11.62
C LEU A 62 -14.30 12.83 -10.58
N LYS A 63 -14.65 11.67 -10.04
CA LYS A 63 -13.73 10.84 -9.23
C LYS A 63 -12.75 10.13 -10.17
N PRO A 64 -11.45 10.07 -9.83
CA PRO A 64 -10.47 9.29 -10.58
C PRO A 64 -10.90 7.83 -10.76
N ARG A 65 -10.85 7.31 -12.00
CA ARG A 65 -11.08 5.87 -12.24
C ARG A 65 -9.78 5.12 -12.04
N ILE A 66 -8.69 5.63 -12.61
CA ILE A 66 -7.33 5.11 -12.50
C ILE A 66 -6.47 6.09 -11.72
N PHE A 67 -5.88 5.60 -10.62
CA PHE A 67 -4.92 6.35 -9.83
C PHE A 67 -3.88 5.44 -9.18
N THR A 68 -2.77 6.06 -8.79
CA THR A 68 -1.72 5.51 -7.93
C THR A 68 -1.46 6.49 -6.80
N ALA A 69 -1.51 5.99 -5.56
CA ALA A 69 -1.33 6.80 -4.36
C ALA A 69 -0.20 6.24 -3.50
N VAL A 70 0.57 7.14 -2.91
CA VAL A 70 1.69 6.82 -2.02
C VAL A 70 1.63 7.64 -0.75
N HIS A 71 1.81 6.97 0.37
CA HIS A 71 2.23 7.58 1.63
C HIS A 71 3.74 7.35 1.78
N ALA A 72 4.52 8.43 1.78
CA ALA A 72 5.96 8.40 2.02
C ALA A 72 6.31 9.15 3.31
N ASP A 73 7.08 8.52 4.18
CA ASP A 73 7.76 9.16 5.30
C ASP A 73 9.25 9.24 5.00
N LEU A 74 9.73 10.42 4.65
CA LEU A 74 11.12 10.65 4.26
C LEU A 74 12.03 10.93 5.47
N SER A 75 11.57 10.62 6.69
CA SER A 75 12.40 10.78 7.88
C SER A 75 13.54 9.76 7.93
N PRO A 76 14.70 10.13 8.51
CA PRO A 76 15.89 9.28 8.54
C PRO A 76 15.75 7.98 9.35
N ARG A 77 14.74 7.93 10.22
CA ARG A 77 14.60 6.90 11.26
C ARG A 77 13.42 5.95 10.98
N ALA A 78 12.69 6.12 9.89
CA ALA A 78 11.53 5.29 9.57
C ALA A 78 12.00 3.96 8.93
N PRO A 79 11.85 2.80 9.62
CA PRO A 79 12.27 1.52 9.08
C PRO A 79 11.42 1.08 7.88
N ILE A 80 10.13 1.43 7.85
CA ILE A 80 9.24 1.33 6.69
C ILE A 80 8.82 2.75 6.33
N SER A 81 9.29 3.24 5.18
CA SER A 81 9.14 4.64 4.77
C SER A 81 8.17 4.83 3.62
N LEU A 82 7.69 3.76 2.97
CA LEU A 82 6.76 3.87 1.85
C LEU A 82 5.62 2.86 1.90
N PHE A 83 4.40 3.33 1.64
CA PHE A 83 3.22 2.52 1.36
C PHE A 83 2.62 3.00 0.05
N MET A 84 2.30 2.07 -0.85
CA MET A 84 1.79 2.36 -2.19
C MET A 84 0.54 1.54 -2.46
N TYR A 85 -0.39 2.13 -3.22
CA TYR A 85 -1.51 1.43 -3.83
C TYR A 85 -1.70 1.96 -5.25
N SER A 86 -1.91 1.06 -6.19
CA SER A 86 -2.37 1.39 -7.54
C SER A 86 -3.68 0.69 -7.84
N THR A 87 -4.57 1.36 -8.58
CA THR A 87 -5.78 0.72 -9.12
C THR A 87 -5.49 -0.42 -10.10
N LEU A 88 -4.24 -0.55 -10.57
CA LEU A 88 -3.75 -1.73 -11.29
C LEU A 88 -3.93 -3.03 -10.48
N GLU A 89 -3.97 -2.93 -9.15
CA GLU A 89 -4.14 -4.06 -8.25
C GLU A 89 -5.56 -4.63 -8.25
N ASP A 90 -6.54 -3.91 -8.80
CA ASP A 90 -7.96 -4.29 -8.82
C ASP A 90 -8.28 -5.31 -9.92
N LYS A 91 -7.76 -6.54 -9.80
CA LYS A 91 -7.89 -7.63 -10.80
C LYS A 91 -9.35 -8.00 -11.17
N SER A 92 -10.34 -7.61 -10.37
CA SER A 92 -11.76 -7.89 -10.62
C SER A 92 -12.44 -6.91 -11.59
N ARG A 93 -11.76 -5.83 -11.99
CA ARG A 93 -12.30 -4.83 -12.91
C ARG A 93 -11.74 -5.07 -14.31
N GLU A 94 -12.61 -4.98 -15.32
CA GLU A 94 -12.19 -5.09 -16.72
C GLU A 94 -11.22 -3.95 -17.05
N MET A 95 -9.97 -4.30 -17.39
CA MET A 95 -9.00 -3.36 -17.92
C MET A 95 -9.39 -2.99 -19.35
N ILE A 96 -9.51 -1.70 -19.62
CA ILE A 96 -9.74 -1.17 -20.96
C ILE A 96 -8.39 -1.05 -21.67
N ALA A 97 -8.39 -1.11 -23.01
CA ALA A 97 -7.20 -0.89 -23.81
C ALA A 97 -6.55 0.47 -23.44
N GLY A 98 -5.26 0.45 -23.12
CA GLY A 98 -4.50 1.63 -22.67
C GLY A 98 -4.36 1.78 -21.14
N ASP A 99 -5.21 1.10 -20.34
CA ASP A 99 -5.18 1.23 -18.88
C ASP A 99 -3.82 0.83 -18.28
N ARG A 100 -3.19 -0.23 -18.82
CA ARG A 100 -1.87 -0.68 -18.36
C ARG A 100 -0.79 0.37 -18.57
N GLU A 101 -0.80 1.02 -19.73
CA GLU A 101 0.17 2.06 -20.07
C GLU A 101 -0.02 3.29 -19.18
N GLU A 102 -1.28 3.62 -18.87
CA GLU A 102 -1.62 4.69 -17.94
C GLU A 102 -1.19 4.37 -16.50
N HIS A 103 -1.41 3.14 -16.01
CA HIS A 103 -0.88 2.70 -14.72
C HIS A 103 0.65 2.76 -14.66
N GLU A 104 1.34 2.29 -15.72
CA GLU A 104 2.80 2.38 -15.82
C GLU A 104 3.29 3.84 -15.76
N ALA A 105 2.62 4.74 -16.47
CA ALA A 105 2.91 6.17 -16.45
C ALA A 105 2.72 6.76 -15.05
N GLN A 106 1.61 6.47 -14.38
CA GLN A 106 1.32 6.95 -13.03
C GLN A 106 2.32 6.45 -11.99
N VAL A 107 2.70 5.17 -12.05
CA VAL A 107 3.74 4.61 -11.16
C VAL A 107 5.08 5.33 -11.41
N SER A 108 5.45 5.56 -12.66
CA SER A 108 6.65 6.31 -13.02
C SER A 108 6.62 7.75 -12.50
N GLU A 109 5.49 8.46 -12.64
CA GLU A 109 5.29 9.82 -12.16
C GLU A 109 5.45 9.93 -10.64
N VAL A 110 4.83 9.02 -9.88
CA VAL A 110 4.96 8.99 -8.43
C VAL A 110 6.40 8.73 -8.00
N VAL A 111 7.11 7.82 -8.67
CA VAL A 111 8.54 7.58 -8.38
C VAL A 111 9.38 8.80 -8.71
N ASN A 112 9.13 9.47 -9.82
CA ASN A 112 9.82 10.72 -10.16
C ASN A 112 9.54 11.83 -9.13
N ALA A 113 8.33 11.91 -8.60
CA ALA A 113 7.99 12.84 -7.52
C ALA A 113 8.75 12.50 -6.22
N LEU A 114 8.87 11.22 -5.87
CA LEU A 114 9.65 10.76 -4.71
C LEU A 114 11.14 11.14 -4.84
N ILE A 115 11.73 10.95 -6.02
CA ILE A 115 13.13 11.31 -6.28
C ILE A 115 13.34 12.83 -6.08
N ARG A 116 12.44 13.65 -6.64
CA ARG A 116 12.50 15.12 -6.48
C ARG A 116 12.39 15.53 -5.02
N LEU A 117 11.41 14.97 -4.29
CA LEU A 117 11.22 15.27 -2.87
C LEU A 117 12.45 14.86 -2.06
N ARG A 118 13.03 13.68 -2.33
CA ARG A 118 14.24 13.22 -1.67
C ARG A 118 15.39 14.22 -1.82
N SER A 119 15.65 14.69 -3.04
CA SER A 119 16.68 15.70 -3.29
C SER A 119 16.43 17.04 -2.58
N GLN A 120 15.18 17.37 -2.28
CA GLN A 120 14.83 18.58 -1.51
C GLN A 120 15.03 18.39 0.00
N PHE A 121 14.70 17.21 0.53
CA PHE A 121 14.81 16.90 1.97
C PHE A 121 16.23 16.58 2.42
N ASP A 122 17.08 16.12 1.50
CA ASP A 122 18.45 15.72 1.79
C ASP A 122 19.38 16.09 0.63
N PRO A 123 19.60 17.40 0.40
CA PRO A 123 20.44 17.87 -0.70
C PRO A 123 21.91 17.44 -0.55
N GLU A 124 22.35 17.20 0.69
CA GLU A 124 23.72 16.76 1.01
C GLU A 124 23.90 15.23 0.96
N GLY A 125 22.80 14.46 0.88
CA GLY A 125 22.85 13.00 0.81
C GLY A 125 23.24 12.32 2.13
N ASN A 126 22.89 12.92 3.26
CA ASN A 126 23.24 12.46 4.60
C ASN A 126 22.43 11.23 5.07
N TYR A 127 21.34 10.87 4.38
CA TYR A 127 20.49 9.73 4.72
C TYR A 127 20.56 8.62 3.64
N PRO A 128 20.11 7.39 3.95
CA PRO A 128 20.13 6.28 3.00
C PRO A 128 19.47 6.63 1.67
N THR A 129 20.06 6.14 0.57
CA THR A 129 19.54 6.33 -0.80
C THR A 129 18.36 5.41 -1.12
N SER A 130 18.04 4.49 -0.21
CA SER A 130 16.95 3.52 -0.33
C SER A 130 15.86 3.78 0.71
N VAL A 131 14.62 3.59 0.27
CA VAL A 131 13.42 3.56 1.12
C VAL A 131 12.90 2.12 1.18
N LEU A 132 12.39 1.72 2.34
CA LEU A 132 11.75 0.41 2.47
C LEU A 132 10.26 0.53 2.12
N LEU A 133 9.85 -0.24 1.12
CA LEU A 133 8.46 -0.36 0.68
C LEU A 133 7.76 -1.42 1.51
N GLY A 134 6.84 -1.01 2.39
CA GLY A 134 6.25 -1.90 3.39
C GLY A 134 5.33 -2.99 2.83
N SER A 135 4.79 -2.77 1.63
CA SER A 135 4.03 -3.75 0.87
C SER A 135 3.88 -3.23 -0.56
N VAL A 136 3.98 -4.13 -1.54
CA VAL A 136 3.72 -3.82 -2.94
C VAL A 136 3.09 -5.01 -3.63
N HIS A 137 2.07 -4.74 -4.44
CA HIS A 137 1.47 -5.75 -5.29
C HIS A 137 2.43 -6.14 -6.42
N GLU A 138 2.38 -7.39 -6.87
CA GLU A 138 3.34 -7.94 -7.83
C GLU A 138 3.42 -7.16 -9.14
N ASP A 139 2.28 -6.73 -9.70
CA ASP A 139 2.23 -6.00 -10.97
C ASP A 139 2.87 -4.61 -10.82
N VAL A 140 2.63 -3.94 -9.70
CA VAL A 140 3.26 -2.67 -9.36
C VAL A 140 4.76 -2.88 -9.14
N GLY A 141 5.14 -3.94 -8.43
CA GLY A 141 6.53 -4.34 -8.23
C GLY A 141 7.28 -4.59 -9.54
N ALA A 142 6.65 -5.28 -10.50
CA ALA A 142 7.22 -5.53 -11.83
C ALA A 142 7.50 -4.22 -12.59
N ILE A 143 6.60 -3.24 -12.50
CA ILE A 143 6.81 -1.90 -13.09
C ILE A 143 7.99 -1.20 -12.41
N LEU A 144 8.05 -1.23 -11.07
CA LEU A 144 9.15 -0.60 -10.32
C LEU A 144 10.52 -1.23 -10.63
N ILE A 145 10.56 -2.56 -10.83
CA ILE A 145 11.76 -3.29 -11.28
C ILE A 145 12.13 -2.87 -12.70
N LYS A 146 11.17 -2.81 -13.63
CA LYS A 146 11.38 -2.34 -15.01
C LYS A 146 11.96 -0.92 -15.06
N LEU A 147 11.55 -0.05 -14.14
CA LEU A 147 12.07 1.31 -14.00
C LEU A 147 13.49 1.36 -13.40
N GLY A 148 14.04 0.24 -12.90
CA GLY A 148 15.31 0.19 -12.19
C GLY A 148 15.28 0.87 -10.82
N ARG A 149 14.09 0.96 -10.20
CA ARG A 149 13.83 1.74 -8.98
C ARG A 149 13.67 0.88 -7.74
N VAL A 150 13.42 -0.41 -7.93
CA VAL A 150 13.39 -1.40 -6.86
C VAL A 150 14.41 -2.48 -7.21
N LEU A 151 15.35 -2.71 -6.30
CA LEU A 151 16.13 -3.94 -6.29
C LEU A 151 15.30 -4.98 -5.55
N PRO A 152 14.90 -6.10 -6.19
CA PRO A 152 14.28 -7.19 -5.46
C PRO A 152 15.32 -7.72 -4.46
N GLN A 153 15.10 -7.49 -3.16
CA GLN A 153 15.78 -8.29 -2.15
C GLN A 153 15.16 -9.70 -2.22
N HIS A 154 15.72 -10.53 -3.10
CA HIS A 154 15.31 -11.92 -3.21
C HIS A 154 15.56 -12.64 -1.88
N LEU A 155 14.59 -13.48 -1.49
CA LEU A 155 14.60 -14.51 -0.44
C LEU A 155 14.02 -14.08 0.92
N TYR A 156 12.70 -14.30 1.04
CA TYR A 156 11.95 -14.44 2.29
C TYR A 156 11.74 -13.16 3.10
N GLU A 157 10.69 -12.39 2.78
CA GLU A 157 10.12 -11.43 3.72
C GLU A 157 9.35 -12.20 4.82
N LYS A 158 10.12 -12.79 5.73
CA LYS A 158 9.64 -13.43 6.95
C LYS A 158 9.25 -12.36 7.95
N TRP A 159 8.09 -12.55 8.55
CA TRP A 159 7.78 -11.99 9.86
C TRP A 159 8.52 -12.82 10.91
N LEU A 160 9.44 -12.18 11.64
CA LEU A 160 10.16 -12.80 12.74
C LEU A 160 9.71 -12.10 14.02
N PHE A 161 8.73 -12.69 14.70
CA PHE A 161 8.34 -12.30 16.04
C PHE A 161 8.64 -13.45 17.01
N ARG A 162 9.04 -13.09 18.23
CA ARG A 162 9.16 -14.08 19.30
C ARG A 162 7.76 -14.51 19.67
N VAL A 163 7.50 -15.82 19.68
CA VAL A 163 6.17 -16.38 20.00
C VAL A 163 5.65 -15.87 21.35
N GLN A 164 6.55 -15.62 22.30
CA GLN A 164 6.24 -15.04 23.62
C GLN A 164 5.75 -13.58 23.60
N ASP A 165 5.96 -12.83 22.52
CA ASP A 165 5.56 -11.43 22.38
C ASP A 165 4.21 -11.31 21.62
N ILE A 166 3.62 -12.43 21.21
CA ILE A 166 2.29 -12.47 20.61
C ILE A 166 1.27 -12.21 21.73
N PRO A 167 0.38 -11.20 21.58
CA PRO A 167 -0.58 -10.90 22.62
C PRO A 167 -1.49 -12.11 22.88
N PRO A 168 -1.81 -12.40 24.16
CA PRO A 168 -2.67 -13.52 24.48
C PRO A 168 -4.07 -13.30 23.89
N THR A 169 -4.72 -14.39 23.49
CA THR A 169 -5.96 -14.38 22.70
C THR A 169 -7.16 -13.78 23.45
N ASP A 170 -7.00 -13.54 24.75
CA ASP A 170 -7.98 -12.96 25.67
C ASP A 170 -7.91 -11.43 25.78
N LEU A 171 -7.11 -10.77 24.94
CA LEU A 171 -7.01 -9.31 24.93
C LEU A 171 -8.37 -8.67 24.61
N GLN A 172 -8.89 -7.90 25.58
CA GLN A 172 -10.08 -7.11 25.37
C GLN A 172 -9.80 -6.02 24.35
N LEU A 173 -10.53 -6.07 23.23
CA LEU A 173 -10.45 -5.06 22.19
C LEU A 173 -11.06 -3.73 22.66
N PRO A 174 -10.57 -2.58 22.17
CA PRO A 174 -11.19 -1.29 22.41
C PRO A 174 -12.68 -1.28 22.05
N ARG A 175 -13.46 -0.43 22.72
CA ARG A 175 -14.91 -0.33 22.52
C ARG A 175 -15.24 -0.12 21.02
N GLY A 176 -15.97 -1.07 20.44
CA GLY A 176 -16.38 -1.06 19.02
C GLY A 176 -15.52 -1.89 18.08
N MET A 177 -14.41 -2.47 18.54
CA MET A 177 -13.63 -3.45 17.79
C MET A 177 -14.05 -4.88 18.15
N HIS A 178 -14.06 -5.76 17.16
CA HIS A 178 -14.32 -7.19 17.33
C HIS A 178 -13.27 -8.00 16.58
N TRP A 179 -12.93 -9.18 17.11
CA TRP A 179 -12.17 -10.17 16.37
C TRP A 179 -13.09 -10.73 15.29
N GLY A 180 -12.69 -10.60 14.02
CA GLY A 180 -13.38 -11.22 12.89
C GLY A 180 -12.71 -12.53 12.49
N SER A 181 -13.47 -13.42 11.87
CA SER A 181 -12.91 -14.60 11.20
C SER A 181 -12.50 -14.24 9.78
N ALA A 182 -11.30 -14.64 9.36
CA ALA A 182 -10.90 -14.51 7.97
C ALA A 182 -11.76 -15.42 7.09
N THR A 183 -12.21 -14.90 5.94
CA THR A 183 -12.95 -15.66 4.93
C THR A 183 -12.01 -16.30 3.92
N ALA A 184 -12.50 -17.28 3.16
CA ALA A 184 -11.75 -17.84 2.03
C ALA A 184 -11.38 -16.76 0.99
N ALA A 185 -12.20 -15.72 0.84
CA ALA A 185 -11.90 -14.58 -0.04
C ALA A 185 -10.71 -13.75 0.50
N ASP A 186 -10.65 -13.51 1.81
CA ASP A 186 -9.52 -12.83 2.45
C ASP A 186 -8.21 -13.61 2.26
N CYS A 187 -8.26 -14.94 2.39
CA CYS A 187 -7.12 -15.81 2.14
C CYS A 187 -6.68 -15.77 0.67
N LYS A 188 -7.62 -15.82 -0.28
CA LYS A 188 -7.32 -15.71 -1.72
C LYS A 188 -6.66 -14.37 -2.06
N LEU A 189 -7.14 -13.28 -1.45
CA LEU A 189 -6.55 -11.95 -1.59
C LEU A 189 -5.13 -11.88 -1.00
N ALA A 190 -4.90 -12.47 0.18
CA ALA A 190 -3.57 -12.51 0.78
C ALA A 190 -2.59 -13.32 -0.07
N VAL A 191 -3.04 -14.44 -0.65
CA VAL A 191 -2.24 -15.26 -1.57
C VAL A 191 -1.93 -14.51 -2.86
N SER A 192 -2.91 -13.84 -3.47
CA SER A 192 -2.73 -13.13 -4.74
C SER A 192 -1.74 -11.96 -4.66
N ARG A 193 -1.38 -11.52 -3.44
CA ARG A 193 -0.39 -10.47 -3.19
C ARG A 193 1.06 -10.97 -3.19
N SER A 194 1.30 -12.27 -3.40
CA SER A 194 2.66 -12.82 -3.39
C SER A 194 2.85 -13.92 -4.42
N ASN A 195 4.04 -13.96 -5.03
CA ASN A 195 4.52 -15.08 -5.86
C ASN A 195 4.99 -16.29 -5.03
N ILE A 196 4.64 -16.33 -3.74
CA ILE A 196 4.93 -17.48 -2.89
C ILE A 196 3.86 -18.53 -3.22
N PRO A 197 4.25 -19.76 -3.61
CA PRO A 197 3.31 -20.81 -3.98
C PRO A 197 2.54 -21.27 -2.73
N ARG A 198 1.45 -20.55 -2.43
CA ARG A 198 0.52 -20.83 -1.34
C ARG A 198 -0.83 -21.15 -1.95
N THR A 199 -1.52 -22.14 -1.38
CA THR A 199 -2.90 -22.47 -1.72
C THR A 199 -3.79 -22.01 -0.58
N ALA A 200 -4.84 -21.26 -0.90
CA ALA A 200 -5.90 -20.93 0.06
C ALA A 200 -6.77 -22.19 0.24
N TYR A 201 -6.39 -23.06 1.18
CA TYR A 201 -7.26 -24.18 1.57
C TYR A 201 -8.43 -23.64 2.39
N GLU A 202 -9.64 -24.11 2.10
CA GLU A 202 -10.77 -23.96 3.01
C GLU A 202 -10.44 -24.78 4.26
N THR A 203 -10.07 -24.11 5.34
CA THR A 203 -9.89 -24.79 6.62
C THR A 203 -11.24 -25.32 7.08
N THR A 204 -11.42 -26.64 6.99
CA THR A 204 -12.45 -27.34 7.74
C THR A 204 -12.35 -26.95 9.22
N PRO A 205 -13.49 -26.75 9.92
CA PRO A 205 -13.50 -26.38 11.32
C PRO A 205 -12.63 -27.33 12.16
N PHE A 206 -11.94 -26.78 13.15
CA PHE A 206 -11.00 -27.46 14.05
C PHE A 206 -11.60 -28.61 14.91
N GLU A 207 -12.87 -28.98 14.72
CA GLU A 207 -13.60 -29.89 15.61
C GLU A 207 -13.33 -31.39 15.39
N THR A 208 -12.49 -31.80 14.42
CA THR A 208 -12.38 -33.24 14.07
C THR A 208 -11.02 -33.89 14.34
N MET A 209 -10.13 -33.28 15.13
CA MET A 209 -8.85 -33.90 15.54
C MET A 209 -8.73 -34.11 17.06
N ARG A 210 -9.77 -34.68 17.67
CA ARG A 210 -9.68 -35.37 18.96
C ARG A 210 -10.44 -36.68 18.87
N GLU A 211 -9.87 -37.66 18.17
CA GLU A 211 -10.07 -39.10 18.42
C GLU A 211 -9.26 -39.88 17.39
N SER A 212 -8.02 -40.22 17.76
CA SER A 212 -7.27 -41.39 17.31
C SER A 212 -6.00 -41.53 18.15
#